data_AF-Q1PJJ4-F1
#
_entry.id   AF-Q1PJJ4-F1
#
_cell.length_a   1.000
_cell.length_b   1.000
_cell.length_c   1.000
_cell.angle_alpha   90.00
_cell.angle_beta   90.00
_cell.angle_gamma   90.00
#
_symmetry.space_group_name_H-M   'P 1'
#
loop_
_entity.id
_entity.type
_entity.pdbx_description
1 polymer ?
#
loop_
_entity_poly.entity_id
_entity_poly.type
_entity_poly.pdbx_seq_one_letter_code
_entity_poly.pdbx_strand_id
1 'polypeptide(L)' 'MITLENRGFNLTQAMALLLLKPLNLPSNYVLNLIIWITNPKNKIGHE' A
#
# COMPACT_ATOMS: atom_id res chain seq x y z
N MET A 1 6.21 -4.91 -21.94
CA MET A 1 6.38 -4.87 -20.48
C MET A 1 5.31 -3.92 -19.96
N ILE A 2 4.31 -4.40 -19.22
CA ILE A 2 3.23 -3.54 -18.72
C ILE A 2 3.76 -2.86 -17.45
N THR A 3 4.26 -1.63 -17.58
CA THR A 3 4.65 -0.83 -16.42
C THR A 3 3.40 -0.31 -15.74
N LEU A 4 3.18 -0.75 -14.50
CA LEU A 4 2.15 -0.26 -13.58
C LEU A 4 2.40 1.20 -13.13
N GLU A 5 3.42 1.87 -13.68
CA GLU A 5 3.87 3.20 -13.28
C GLU A 5 2.86 4.30 -13.62
N ASN A 6 1.94 4.06 -14.56
CA ASN A 6 0.99 5.07 -15.01
C ASN A 6 -0.23 5.26 -14.08
N ARG A 7 -0.29 4.60 -12.92
CA ARG A 7 -1.44 4.62 -12.00
C ARG A 7 -1.08 4.84 -10.52
N GLY A 8 -0.03 5.59 -10.19
CA GLY A 8 0.22 6.08 -8.81
C GLY A 8 0.30 5.03 -7.70
N PHE A 9 0.33 3.75 -8.05
CA PHE A 9 0.31 2.60 -7.16
C PHE A 9 1.45 1.68 -7.58
N ASN A 10 2.47 1.55 -6.73
CA ASN A 10 3.68 0.80 -7.03
C ASN A 10 3.68 -0.59 -6.38
N LEU A 11 4.64 -1.42 -6.79
CA LEU A 11 4.78 -2.80 -6.32
C LEU A 11 4.98 -2.90 -4.81
N THR A 12 5.68 -1.94 -4.21
CA THR A 12 5.92 -1.89 -2.76
C THR A 12 4.62 -1.66 -2.00
N GLN A 13 3.75 -0.76 -2.47
CA GLN A 13 2.42 -0.56 -1.91
C GLN A 13 1.55 -1.81 -2.07
N ALA A 14 1.61 -2.47 -3.24
CA ALA A 14 0.89 -3.73 -3.48
C ALA A 14 1.30 -4.82 -2.48
N MET A 15 2.60 -5.00 -2.27
CA MET A 15 3.11 -6.00 -1.33
C MET A 15 2.75 -5.64 0.12
N ALA A 16 2.84 -4.37 0.49
CA ALA A 16 2.44 -3.93 1.83
C ALA A 16 0.96 -4.25 2.12
N LEU A 17 0.06 -4.02 1.15
CA LEU A 17 -1.36 -4.36 1.31
C LEU A 17 -1.62 -5.87 1.39
N LEU A 18 -0.89 -6.70 0.63
CA LEU A 18 -1.01 -8.16 0.70
C LEU A 18 -0.59 -8.69 2.07
N LEU A 19 0.44 -8.10 2.67
CA LEU A 19 0.93 -8.47 4.00
C LEU A 19 -0.01 -8.05 5.13
N LEU A 20 -0.97 -7.14 4.90
CA LEU A 20 -1.98 -6.79 5.90
C LEU A 20 -3.01 -7.91 6.11
N LYS A 21 -3.31 -8.71 5.08
CA LYS A 21 -4.36 -9.74 5.11
C LYS A 21 -4.19 -10.80 6.20
N PRO A 22 -2.99 -11.34 6.50
CA PRO A 22 -2.80 -12.29 7.59
C PRO A 22 -2.71 -11.64 8.98
N LEU A 23 -2.64 -10.32 9.10
CA LEU A 23 -2.49 -9.67 10.39
C LEU A 23 -3.82 -9.67 11.14
N ASN A 24 -3.83 -10.21 12.36
CA ASN A 24 -4.99 -10.15 13.26
C ASN A 24 -5.10 -8.77 13.93
N LEU A 25 -5.21 -7.71 13.11
CA LEU A 25 -5.32 -6.33 13.56
C LEU A 25 -6.79 -5.89 13.60
N PRO A 26 -7.16 -4.98 14.52
CA PRO A 26 -8.48 -4.36 14.51
C PRO A 26 -8.75 -3.65 13.18
N SER A 27 -9.97 -3.74 12.65
CA SER A 27 -10.35 -3.19 11.34
C SER A 27 -10.05 -1.69 11.19
N ASN A 28 -10.19 -0.91 12.27
CA ASN A 28 -9.86 0.52 12.27
C ASN A 28 -8.36 0.77 12.03
N TYR A 29 -7.51 -0.10 12.58
CA TYR A 29 -6.07 -0.02 12.42
C TYR A 29 -5.65 -0.43 11.01
N VAL A 30 -6.24 -1.50 10.48
CA VAL A 30 -6.04 -1.93 9.09
C VAL A 30 -6.43 -0.83 8.11
N LEU A 31 -7.58 -0.17 8.32
CA LEU A 31 -8.02 0.93 7.47
C LEU A 31 -7.01 2.10 7.49
N ASN A 32 -6.53 2.50 8.67
CA ASN A 32 -5.52 3.55 8.79
C ASN A 32 -4.22 3.20 8.06
N LEU A 33 -3.78 1.94 8.14
CA LEU A 33 -2.61 1.45 7.43
C LEU A 33 -2.82 1.47 5.91
N ILE A 34 -3.98 1.04 5.41
CA ILE A 34 -4.31 1.09 3.98
C ILE A 34 -4.26 2.53 3.46
N ILE A 35 -4.91 3.46 4.17
CA ILE A 35 -4.91 4.89 3.81
C ILE A 35 -3.49 5.44 3.81
N TRP A 36 -2.68 5.07 4.80
CA TRP A 36 -1.30 5.54 4.89
C TRP A 36 -0.42 4.94 3.77
N ILE A 37 -0.49 3.64 3.50
CA ILE A 37 0.29 2.96 2.45
C ILE A 37 -0.01 3.53 1.07
N THR A 38 -1.29 3.80 0.79
CA THR A 38 -1.76 4.26 -0.52
C THR A 38 -1.65 5.78 -0.70
N ASN A 39 -1.33 6.53 0.35
CA ASN A 39 -1.22 7.99 0.25
C ASN A 39 0.08 8.38 -0.48
N PRO A 40 -0.01 9.04 -1.65
CA PRO A 40 1.17 9.41 -2.43
C PRO A 40 2.11 10.36 -1.68
N LYS A 41 1.62 11.12 -0.70
CA LYS A 41 2.46 11.99 0.16
C LYS A 41 3.49 11.21 0.97
N ASN A 42 3.21 9.94 1.27
CA ASN A 42 4.09 9.09 2.07
C ASN A 42 5.21 8.44 1.24
N LYS A 43 5.17 8.58 -0.09
CA LYS A 43 6.23 8.12 -1.01
C LYS A 43 6.67 6.66 -0.82
N ILE A 44 5.79 5.79 -0.31
CA ILE A 44 6.09 4.37 -0.16
C ILE A 44 6.36 3.79 -1.54
N GLY A 45 7.57 3.26 -1.78
CA GLY A 45 7.97 2.71 -3.08
C GLY A 45 8.31 3.73 -4.16
N HIS A 46 8.51 5.01 -3.79
CA HIS A 46 9.07 6.03 -4.67
C HIS A 46 10.39 6.52 -4.06
N GLU A 47 11.49 6.11 -4.68
CA GLU A 47 12.87 6.57 -4.40
C GLU A 47 13.17 7.94 -5.01
#